data_AF-A0A6L7MXC2-F1
#
_entry.id   AF-A0A6L7MXC2-F1
#
_cell.length_a   1.000
_cell.length_b   1.000
_cell.length_c   1.000
_cell.angle_alpha   90.00
_cell.angle_beta   90.00
_cell.angle_gamma   90.00
#
_symmetry.space_group_name_H-M   'P 1'
#
loop_
_entity.id
_entity.type
_entity.pdbx_description
1 polymer ?
#
loop_
_entity_poly.entity_id
_entity_poly.type
_entity_poly.pdbx_seq_one_letter_code
_entity_poly.pdbx_strand_id
1 'polypeptide(L)'
;MSDLAGAHDALACIRCGRCAPACPVALLPDRLHEAIETGREDASLTACVECRACTSVCPSRIDLLGEFRRARRELFAAQAKRAAADKARERTDARVQRLARQAATNSDRRRQRLSRLRSWEE
;
A
#
# COMPACT_ATOMS: atom_id res chain seq x y z
N MET A 1 -0.13 31.24 7.87
CA MET A 1 -0.34 32.32 6.89
C MET A 1 -0.12 31.74 5.51
N SER A 2 -1.19 31.75 4.70
CA SER A 2 -1.26 31.42 3.25
C SER A 2 -1.26 29.93 2.85
N ASP A 3 -2.41 29.27 3.01
CA ASP A 3 -2.74 27.97 2.37
C ASP A 3 -4.06 28.05 1.58
N LEU A 4 -4.35 29.17 0.92
CA LEU A 4 -5.54 29.34 0.07
C LEU A 4 -5.26 30.21 -1.16
N ALA A 5 -4.27 29.86 -1.97
CA ALA A 5 -4.08 30.47 -3.28
C ALA A 5 -3.91 29.39 -4.34
N GLY A 6 -4.99 29.05 -5.06
CA GLY A 6 -4.91 28.16 -6.22
C GLY A 6 -6.23 27.74 -6.87
N ALA A 7 -7.39 28.01 -6.26
CA ALA A 7 -8.66 27.47 -6.75
C ALA A 7 -9.40 28.35 -7.78
N HIS A 8 -8.86 29.51 -8.18
CA HIS A 8 -9.65 30.48 -8.96
C HIS A 8 -9.50 30.38 -10.49
N ASP A 9 -8.55 29.61 -11.03
CA ASP A 9 -8.24 29.58 -12.47
C ASP A 9 -8.08 28.17 -13.09
N ALA A 10 -8.29 27.10 -12.32
CA ALA A 10 -8.18 25.74 -12.86
C ALA A 10 -9.41 25.40 -13.73
N LEU A 11 -9.16 24.97 -14.96
CA LEU A 11 -10.18 24.49 -15.90
C LEU A 11 -10.22 22.96 -15.88
N ALA A 12 -11.32 22.39 -16.41
CA ALA A 12 -11.43 20.96 -16.60
C ALA A 12 -10.30 20.41 -17.51
N CYS A 13 -9.89 19.17 -17.25
CA CYS A 13 -8.91 18.50 -18.09
C CYS A 13 -9.47 18.31 -19.51
N ILE A 14 -8.84 18.94 -20.51
CA ILE A 14 -9.21 18.79 -21.94
C ILE A 14 -8.50 17.62 -22.64
N ARG A 15 -7.82 16.76 -21.86
CA ARG A 15 -7.05 15.59 -22.35
C ARG A 15 -6.08 15.89 -23.50
N CYS A 16 -5.38 17.03 -23.43
CA CYS A 16 -4.45 17.46 -24.49
C CYS A 16 -3.17 16.61 -24.62
N GLY A 17 -2.86 15.73 -23.66
CA GLY A 17 -1.70 14.83 -23.70
C GLY A 17 -0.32 15.46 -23.48
N ARG A 18 -0.20 16.79 -23.32
CA ARG A 18 1.09 17.49 -23.15
C ARG A 18 1.90 17.06 -21.94
N CYS A 19 1.24 16.56 -20.90
CA CYS A 19 1.87 16.14 -19.66
C CYS A 19 2.70 14.86 -19.79
N ALA A 20 2.36 13.94 -20.70
CA ALA A 20 3.08 12.69 -20.92
C ALA A 20 4.51 12.89 -21.46
N PRO A 21 4.73 13.61 -22.59
CA PRO A 21 6.09 13.86 -23.09
C PRO A 21 6.92 14.77 -22.18
N ALA A 22 6.29 15.54 -21.30
CA ALA A 22 6.99 16.38 -20.32
C ALA A 22 7.49 15.59 -19.09
N CYS A 23 7.02 14.36 -18.87
CA CYS A 23 7.38 13.60 -17.68
C CYS A 23 8.78 12.96 -17.82
N PRO A 24 9.75 13.27 -16.93
CA PRO A 24 11.11 12.74 -17.01
C PRO A 24 11.20 11.24 -16.68
N VAL A 25 10.16 10.67 -16.08
CA VAL A 25 10.06 9.26 -15.69
C VAL A 25 8.98 8.53 -16.49
N ALA A 26 8.58 9.08 -17.64
CA ALA A 26 7.65 8.46 -18.59
C ALA A 26 6.32 8.00 -17.98
N LEU A 27 5.80 8.73 -16.98
CA LEU A 27 4.44 8.51 -16.49
C LEU A 27 3.41 9.01 -17.52
N LEU A 28 2.14 8.62 -17.31
CA LEU A 28 0.98 9.11 -18.04
C LEU A 28 0.11 9.98 -17.12
N PRO A 29 0.42 11.28 -16.94
CA PRO A 29 -0.24 12.10 -15.94
C PRO A 29 -1.73 12.30 -16.20
N ASP A 30 -2.17 12.24 -17.47
CA ASP A 30 -3.58 12.30 -17.85
C ASP A 30 -4.36 11.09 -17.31
N ARG A 31 -3.81 9.86 -17.43
CA ARG A 31 -4.41 8.65 -16.86
C ARG A 31 -4.35 8.63 -15.33
N LEU A 32 -3.26 9.13 -14.76
CA LEU A 32 -3.13 9.25 -13.30
C LEU A 32 -4.14 10.24 -12.72
N HIS A 33 -4.36 11.37 -13.39
CA HIS A 33 -5.39 12.32 -13.02
C HIS A 33 -6.79 11.68 -13.07
N GLU A 34 -7.14 11.01 -14.18
CA GLU A 34 -8.41 10.28 -14.32
C GLU A 34 -8.57 9.19 -13.25
N ALA A 35 -7.51 8.45 -12.91
CA ALA A 35 -7.51 7.47 -11.84
C ALA A 35 -7.80 8.11 -10.48
N ILE A 36 -7.21 9.27 -10.18
CA ILE A 36 -7.47 10.01 -8.95
C ILE A 36 -8.91 10.52 -8.89
N GLU A 37 -9.44 11.09 -9.98
CA GLU A 37 -10.83 11.57 -10.05
C GLU A 37 -11.85 10.44 -9.86
N THR A 38 -11.56 9.25 -10.39
CA THR A 38 -12.42 8.06 -10.27
C THR A 38 -12.18 7.24 -9.00
N GLY A 39 -11.25 7.67 -8.12
CA GLY A 39 -10.90 6.95 -6.90
C GLY A 39 -10.21 5.60 -7.14
N ARG A 40 -9.62 5.39 -8.32
CA ARG A 40 -8.87 4.18 -8.66
C ARG A 40 -7.42 4.31 -8.19
N GLU A 41 -6.94 3.31 -7.45
CA GLU A 41 -5.53 3.19 -7.10
C GLU A 41 -4.69 2.93 -8.38
N ASP A 42 -3.64 3.72 -8.60
CA ASP A 42 -2.62 3.46 -9.64
C ASP A 42 -1.23 3.44 -9.01
N ALA A 43 -0.64 2.24 -8.95
CA ALA A 43 0.67 2.03 -8.35
C ALA A 43 1.81 2.73 -9.09
N SER A 44 1.64 3.06 -10.38
CA SER A 44 2.67 3.79 -11.15
C SER A 44 2.95 5.18 -10.57
N LEU A 45 2.00 5.76 -9.81
CA LEU A 45 2.18 7.03 -9.10
C LEU A 45 3.35 7.00 -8.11
N THR A 46 3.75 5.83 -7.62
CA THR A 46 4.91 5.68 -6.72
C THR A 46 6.23 6.08 -7.37
N ALA A 47 6.33 6.02 -8.70
CA ALA A 47 7.50 6.41 -9.48
C ALA A 47 7.59 7.93 -9.71
N CYS A 48 6.57 8.72 -9.33
CA CYS A 48 6.62 10.17 -9.46
C CYS A 48 7.79 10.76 -8.65
N VAL A 49 8.66 11.52 -9.32
CA VAL A 49 9.83 12.20 -8.72
C VAL A 49 9.57 13.66 -8.35
N GLU A 50 8.30 14.10 -8.41
CA GLU A 50 7.87 15.43 -7.98
C GLU A 50 8.53 16.62 -8.71
N CYS A 51 8.95 16.43 -9.96
CA CYS A 51 9.61 17.43 -10.81
C CYS A 51 8.71 18.61 -11.26
N ARG A 52 7.39 18.58 -11.01
CA ARG A 52 6.39 19.59 -11.41
C ARG A 52 6.17 19.78 -12.93
N ALA A 53 6.88 19.05 -13.80
CA ALA A 53 6.76 19.23 -15.25
C ALA A 53 5.31 19.14 -15.79
N CYS A 54 4.51 18.20 -15.27
CA CYS A 54 3.12 18.01 -15.67
C CYS A 54 2.22 19.22 -15.34
N THR A 55 2.37 19.83 -14.15
CA THR A 55 1.64 21.04 -13.75
C THR A 55 2.03 22.22 -14.65
N SER A 56 3.33 22.40 -14.93
CA SER A 56 3.81 23.55 -15.71
C SER A 56 3.35 23.55 -17.17
N VAL A 57 3.18 22.37 -17.78
CA VAL A 57 2.78 22.28 -19.20
C VAL A 57 1.26 22.18 -19.40
N CYS A 58 0.48 22.10 -18.31
CA CYS A 58 -0.96 21.88 -18.38
C CYS A 58 -1.68 23.17 -18.85
N PRO A 59 -2.33 23.16 -20.03
CA PRO A 59 -3.06 24.35 -20.50
C PRO A 59 -4.31 24.64 -19.66
N SER A 60 -4.87 23.63 -18.98
CA SER A 60 -6.02 23.76 -18.08
C SER A 60 -5.62 24.30 -16.68
N ARG A 61 -4.34 24.61 -16.44
CA ARG A 61 -3.83 25.12 -15.15
C ARG A 61 -4.14 24.21 -13.94
N ILE A 62 -4.28 22.90 -14.18
CA ILE A 62 -4.51 21.89 -13.13
C ILE A 62 -3.20 21.65 -12.37
N ASP A 63 -3.25 21.66 -11.03
CA ASP A 63 -2.11 21.28 -10.19
C ASP A 63 -1.98 19.75 -10.04
N LEU A 64 -1.55 19.11 -11.13
CA LEU A 64 -1.33 17.66 -11.17
C LEU A 64 -0.33 17.20 -10.09
N LEU A 65 0.73 17.97 -9.81
CA LEU A 65 1.69 17.62 -8.77
C LEU A 65 1.05 17.58 -7.38
N GLY A 66 0.20 18.56 -7.04
CA GLY A 66 -0.51 18.60 -5.76
C GLY A 66 -1.41 17.37 -5.56
N GLU A 67 -2.18 17.01 -6.60
CA GLU A 67 -3.00 15.80 -6.61
C GLU A 67 -2.16 14.53 -6.47
N PHE A 68 -1.08 14.42 -7.26
CA PHE A 68 -0.19 13.27 -7.25
C PHE A 68 0.49 13.08 -5.90
N ARG A 69 0.93 14.17 -5.26
CA ARG A 69 1.49 14.11 -3.90
C ARG A 69 0.48 13.58 -2.89
N ARG A 70 -0.77 14.05 -2.95
CA ARG A 70 -1.84 13.59 -2.06
C ARG A 70 -2.11 12.09 -2.28
N ALA A 71 -2.40 11.69 -3.50
CA ALA A 71 -2.69 10.31 -3.84
C ALA A 71 -1.50 9.36 -3.57
N ARG A 72 -0.26 9.80 -3.80
CA ARG A 72 0.95 9.02 -3.48
C ARG A 72 1.08 8.76 -1.97
N ARG A 73 0.78 9.76 -1.12
CA ARG A 73 0.76 9.57 0.34
C ARG A 73 -0.31 8.57 0.77
N GLU A 74 -1.50 8.64 0.17
CA GLU A 74 -2.60 7.71 0.44
C GLU A 74 -2.22 6.27 0.05
N LEU A 75 -1.58 6.08 -1.11
CA LEU A 75 -1.06 4.79 -1.55
C LEU A 75 -0.04 4.22 -0.56
N PHE A 76 0.95 5.01 -0.14
CA PHE A 76 1.94 4.56 0.84
C PHE A 76 1.31 4.23 2.20
N ALA A 77 0.35 5.03 2.67
CA ALA A 77 -0.37 4.75 3.90
C ALA A 77 -1.17 3.43 3.80
N ALA A 78 -1.84 3.19 2.67
CA ALA A 78 -2.55 1.94 2.42
C ALA A 78 -1.60 0.74 2.39
N GLN A 79 -0.45 0.86 1.72
CA GLN A 79 0.59 -0.18 1.68
C GLN A 79 1.15 -0.49 3.08
N ALA A 80 1.47 0.54 3.87
CA ALA A 80 1.95 0.37 5.24
C ALA A 80 0.92 -0.33 6.13
N LYS A 81 -0.37 0.01 5.99
CA LYS A 81 -1.46 -0.65 6.71
C LYS A 81 -1.59 -2.13 6.32
N ARG A 82 -1.50 -2.46 5.02
CA ARG A 82 -1.51 -3.85 4.52
C ARG A 82 -0.33 -4.63 5.10
N ALA A 83 0.89 -4.10 5.00
CA ALA A 83 2.09 -4.74 5.54
C ALA A 83 2.03 -4.96 7.07
N ALA A 84 1.47 -4.00 7.82
CA ALA A 84 1.26 -4.16 9.26
C ALA A 84 0.26 -5.28 9.59
N ALA A 85 -0.82 -5.39 8.80
CA ALA A 85 -1.82 -6.44 8.95
C ALA A 85 -1.22 -7.83 8.63
N ASP A 86 -0.42 -7.94 7.57
CA ASP A 86 0.25 -9.18 7.20
C ASP A 86 1.20 -9.64 8.31
N LYS A 87 2.02 -8.73 8.83
CA LYS A 87 2.92 -9.02 9.96
C LYS A 87 2.16 -9.44 11.23
N ALA A 88 0.97 -8.89 11.47
CA ALA A 88 0.13 -9.29 12.59
C ALA A 88 -0.44 -10.72 12.41
N ARG A 89 -0.80 -11.09 11.18
CA ARG A 89 -1.20 -12.46 10.82
C ARG A 89 -0.05 -13.44 11.03
N GLU A 90 1.12 -13.15 10.49
CA GLU A 90 2.34 -13.97 10.66
C GLU A 90 2.65 -14.25 12.14
N ARG A 91 2.56 -13.22 13.00
CA ARG A 91 2.77 -13.37 14.44
C ARG A 91 1.76 -14.30 15.10
N THR A 92 0.49 -14.21 14.67
CA THR A 92 -0.60 -15.03 15.19
C THR A 92 -0.39 -16.48 14.77
N ASP A 93 -0.09 -16.71 13.50
CA ASP A 93 0.17 -18.06 12.96
C ASP A 93 1.38 -18.71 13.61
N ALA A 94 2.47 -17.97 13.79
CA ALA A 94 3.66 -18.45 14.50
C ALA A 94 3.35 -18.83 15.96
N ARG A 95 2.48 -18.07 16.64
CA ARG A 95 2.02 -18.41 18.00
C ARG A 95 1.18 -19.68 18.00
N VAL A 96 0.23 -19.82 17.08
CA VAL A 96 -0.61 -21.02 16.95
C VAL A 96 0.25 -22.25 16.70
N GLN A 97 1.20 -22.18 15.76
CA GLN A 97 2.11 -23.28 15.46
C GLN A 97 2.97 -23.67 16.66
N ARG A 98 3.49 -22.68 17.42
CA ARG A 98 4.27 -22.95 18.64
C ARG A 98 3.44 -23.69 19.69
N LEU A 99 2.21 -23.24 19.93
CA LEU A 99 1.30 -23.87 20.90
C LEU A 99 0.93 -25.30 20.47
N ALA A 100 0.66 -25.53 19.18
CA ALA A 100 0.37 -26.85 18.64
C ALA A 100 1.56 -27.83 18.84
N ARG A 101 2.80 -27.40 18.60
CA ARG A 101 4.00 -28.22 18.86
C ARG A 101 4.17 -28.57 20.33
N GLN A 102 3.94 -27.60 21.22
CA GLN A 102 4.00 -27.82 22.67
C GLN A 102 2.92 -28.82 23.13
N ALA A 103 1.69 -28.68 22.63
CA ALA A 103 0.59 -29.58 22.93
C ALA A 103 0.85 -31.02 22.44
N ALA A 104 1.40 -31.18 21.22
CA ALA A 104 1.81 -32.48 20.69
C ALA A 104 2.90 -33.12 21.56
N THR A 105 3.96 -32.37 21.88
CA THR A 105 5.05 -32.84 22.75
C THR A 105 4.55 -33.28 24.13
N ASN A 106 3.66 -32.50 24.74
CA ASN A 106 3.07 -32.84 26.05
C ASN A 106 2.17 -34.09 25.97
N SER A 107 1.38 -34.21 24.90
CA SER A 107 0.52 -35.38 24.64
C SER A 107 1.34 -36.65 24.46
N ASP A 108 2.45 -36.58 23.74
CA ASP A 108 3.37 -37.71 23.51
C ASP A 108 4.06 -38.14 24.80
N ARG A 109 4.57 -37.17 25.59
CA ARG A 109 5.14 -37.45 26.92
C ARG A 109 4.13 -38.15 27.83
N ARG A 110 2.86 -37.72 27.80
CA ARG A 110 1.77 -38.36 28.56
C ARG A 110 1.52 -39.79 28.09
N ARG A 111 1.44 -40.03 26.78
CA ARG A 111 1.28 -41.39 26.20
C ARG A 111 2.44 -42.31 26.60
N GLN A 112 3.68 -41.84 26.48
CA GLN A 112 4.87 -42.62 26.88
C GLN A 112 4.86 -42.96 28.37
N ARG A 113 4.49 -42.02 29.25
CA ARG A 113 4.39 -42.28 30.69
C ARG A 113 3.36 -43.35 31.01
N LEU A 114 2.17 -43.26 30.42
CA LEU A 114 1.11 -44.25 30.60
C LEU A 114 1.52 -45.63 30.08
N SER A 115 2.19 -45.69 28.91
CA SER A 115 2.70 -46.94 28.36
C SER A 115 3.76 -47.58 29.25
N ARG A 116 4.70 -46.79 29.80
CA ARG A 116 5.68 -47.31 30.78
C ARG A 116 4.97 -47.90 31.98
N LEU A 117 4.04 -47.17 32.61
CA LEU A 117 3.34 -47.68 33.80
C LEU A 117 2.67 -49.04 33.55
N ARG A 118 2.04 -49.23 32.38
CA ARG A 118 1.45 -50.52 32.00
C ARG A 118 2.49 -51.63 31.85
N SER A 119 3.69 -51.34 31.34
CA SER A 119 4.75 -52.35 31.22
C SER A 119 5.41 -52.75 32.54
N TRP A 120 5.09 -52.08 33.66
CA TRP A 120 5.51 -52.51 35.00
C TRP A 120 4.47 -53.41 35.68
N GLU A 121 3.25 -53.49 35.13
CA GLU A 121 2.15 -54.29 35.69
C GLU A 121 2.10 -55.73 35.12
N GLU A 122 2.85 -56.00 34.04
CA GLU A 122 3.06 -57.33 33.41
C GLU A 122 4.34 -57.99 33.92
#